data_AF-A0A357I307-F1
#
_entry.id   AF-A0A357I307-F1
#
_cell.length_a   1.000
_cell.length_b   1.000
_cell.length_c   1.000
_cell.angle_alpha   90.00
_cell.angle_beta   90.00
_cell.angle_gamma   90.00
#
_symmetry.space_group_name_H-M   'P 1'
#
loop_
_entity.id
_entity.type
_entity.pdbx_description
1 polymer ?
#
loop_
_entity_poly.entity_id
_entity_poly.type
_entity_poly.pdbx_seq_one_letter_code
_entity_poly.pdbx_strand_id
1 'polypeptide(L)'
;KRGLPPQIFDGGDFVRRMGLSYKTNHPGHKPTYHIEERDVVRYFKDLTKVLYKDKNGTPPSINVVLFLAGDEKFSESNEDRLKDYTRFFGGKFRIIRGLDGIKAASSSKDTKN
;
A
#
# COMPACT_ATOMS: atom_id res chain seq x y z
N LYS A 1 -15.20 -50.70 28.36
CA LYS A 1 -15.87 -49.73 27.47
C LYS A 1 -15.08 -49.69 26.16
N ARG A 2 -15.66 -50.10 25.02
CA ARG A 2 -14.99 -49.94 23.72
C ARG A 2 -14.84 -48.45 23.45
N GLY A 3 -13.61 -48.00 23.22
CA GLY A 3 -13.33 -46.61 22.83
C GLY A 3 -13.93 -46.30 21.47
N LEU A 4 -14.13 -45.01 21.20
CA LEU A 4 -14.55 -44.56 19.87
C LEU A 4 -13.52 -44.99 18.82
N PRO A 5 -13.95 -45.40 17.62
CA PRO A 5 -13.03 -45.74 16.54
C PRO A 5 -12.20 -44.50 16.15
N PRO A 6 -10.92 -44.68 15.75
CA PRO A 6 -10.09 -43.57 15.32
C PRO A 6 -10.72 -42.87 14.11
N GLN A 7 -10.82 -41.54 14.18
CA GLN A 7 -11.32 -40.70 13.09
C GLN A 7 -10.15 -39.91 12.49
N ILE A 8 -10.10 -39.83 11.16
CA ILE A 8 -9.13 -39.00 10.43
C ILE A 8 -9.79 -37.63 10.19
N PHE A 9 -9.14 -36.56 10.63
CA PHE A 9 -9.63 -35.20 10.45
C PHE A 9 -8.96 -34.56 9.22
N ASP A 10 -9.79 -34.10 8.28
CA ASP A 10 -9.42 -33.57 6.96
C ASP A 10 -9.24 -32.03 6.92
N GLY A 11 -9.29 -31.38 8.09
CA GLY A 11 -9.31 -29.93 8.22
C GLY A 11 -10.74 -29.38 8.27
N GLY A 12 -11.08 -28.73 9.38
CA GLY A 12 -12.41 -28.21 9.68
C GLY A 12 -12.58 -27.93 11.17
N ASP A 13 -13.78 -27.55 11.59
CA ASP A 13 -14.08 -27.27 13.00
C ASP A 13 -14.15 -28.58 13.82
N PHE A 14 -12.99 -29.01 14.30
CA PHE A 14 -12.77 -30.20 15.13
C PHE A 14 -13.70 -30.26 16.34
N VAL A 15 -13.95 -29.11 16.98
CA VAL A 15 -14.76 -29.02 18.21
C VAL A 15 -16.21 -29.40 17.92
N ARG A 16 -16.78 -28.86 16.85
CA ARG A 16 -18.13 -29.23 16.40
C ARG A 16 -18.24 -30.71 15.99
N ARG A 17 -17.22 -31.28 15.33
CA ARG A 17 -17.22 -32.70 14.93
C ARG A 17 -17.11 -33.67 16.10
N MET A 18 -16.49 -33.26 17.19
CA MET A 18 -16.41 -34.02 18.45
C MET A 18 -17.68 -33.86 19.31
N GLY A 19 -18.71 -33.15 18.83
CA GLY A 19 -19.91 -32.84 19.62
C GLY A 19 -19.63 -31.92 20.80
N LEU A 20 -18.47 -31.26 20.80
CA LEU A 20 -18.08 -30.30 21.83
C LEU A 20 -18.58 -28.92 21.45
N SER A 21 -18.92 -28.12 22.45
CA SER A 21 -19.28 -26.71 22.27
C SER A 21 -18.34 -25.83 23.05
N TYR A 22 -17.94 -24.69 22.46
CA TYR A 22 -17.25 -23.67 23.22
C TYR A 22 -18.23 -23.00 24.18
N LYS A 23 -17.84 -22.84 25.45
CA LYS A 23 -18.62 -22.08 26.44
C LYS A 23 -18.74 -20.59 26.03
N THR A 24 -17.77 -20.09 25.27
CA THR A 24 -17.72 -18.72 24.77
C THR A 24 -17.65 -18.76 23.24
N ASN A 25 -18.58 -18.09 22.57
CA ASN A 25 -18.59 -18.04 21.11
C ASN A 25 -17.36 -17.29 20.59
N HIS A 26 -16.78 -17.79 19.50
CA HIS A 26 -15.75 -17.04 18.77
C HIS A 26 -16.37 -15.75 18.24
N PRO A 27 -15.71 -14.58 18.37
CA PRO A 27 -16.27 -13.26 18.01
C PRO A 27 -16.50 -13.05 16.50
N GLY A 28 -16.50 -14.10 15.69
CA GLY A 28 -16.80 -14.08 14.24
C GLY A 28 -15.76 -13.39 13.36
N HIS A 29 -14.94 -12.51 13.92
CA HIS A 29 -13.97 -11.69 13.18
C HIS A 29 -12.54 -11.96 13.64
N LYS A 30 -11.61 -11.91 12.69
CA LYS A 30 -10.17 -11.91 12.99
C LYS A 30 -9.79 -10.55 13.59
N PRO A 31 -8.81 -10.49 14.51
CA PRO A 31 -8.28 -9.22 14.96
C PRO A 31 -7.75 -8.42 13.77
N THR A 32 -8.19 -7.15 13.66
CA THR A 32 -7.66 -6.23 12.66
C THR A 32 -6.32 -5.72 13.13
N TYR A 33 -5.24 -6.06 12.42
CA TYR A 33 -3.94 -5.46 12.66
C TYR A 33 -3.95 -4.04 12.09
N HIS A 34 -3.84 -3.04 12.96
CA HIS A 34 -3.57 -1.66 12.55
C HIS A 34 -2.06 -1.51 12.42
N ILE A 35 -1.61 -1.25 11.19
CA ILE A 35 -0.22 -0.88 10.93
C ILE A 35 -0.18 0.64 10.89
N GLU A 36 0.65 1.24 11.72
CA GLU A 36 0.83 2.69 11.69
C GLU A 36 1.55 3.09 10.39
N GLU A 37 1.13 4.19 9.79
CA GLU A 37 1.77 4.72 8.57
C GLU A 37 3.27 4.96 8.76
N ARG A 38 3.68 5.37 9.97
CA ARG A 38 5.10 5.56 10.33
C ARG A 38 5.90 4.26 10.21
N ASP A 39 5.32 3.13 10.58
CA ASP A 39 5.98 1.83 10.48
C ASP A 39 6.16 1.41 9.02
N VAL A 40 5.16 1.71 8.17
CA VAL A 40 5.25 1.47 6.72
C VAL A 40 6.37 2.32 6.11
N VAL A 41 6.41 3.63 6.42
CA VAL A 41 7.46 4.55 5.94
C VAL A 41 8.84 4.08 6.37
N ARG A 42 8.99 3.65 7.63
CA ARG A 42 10.27 3.10 8.14
C ARG A 42 10.65 1.84 7.38
N TYR A 43 9.73 0.90 7.22
CA TYR A 43 9.97 -0.34 6.48
C TYR A 43 10.50 -0.08 5.07
N PHE A 44 9.89 0.85 4.32
CA PHE A 44 10.36 1.15 2.96
C PHE A 44 11.70 1.90 2.93
N LYS A 45 12.02 2.71 3.95
CA LYS A 45 13.36 3.31 4.09
C LYS A 45 14.44 2.25 4.32
N ASP A 46 14.14 1.27 5.17
CA ASP A 46 15.06 0.18 5.46
C ASP A 46 15.22 -0.74 4.25
N LEU A 47 14.12 -1.05 3.55
CA LEU A 47 14.15 -1.85 2.32
C LEU A 47 14.98 -1.17 1.23
N THR A 48 14.77 0.13 0.98
CA THR A 48 15.56 0.88 -0.01
C THR A 48 17.03 0.98 0.36
N LYS A 49 17.34 1.07 1.66
CA LYS A 49 18.72 1.02 2.14
C LYS A 49 19.38 -0.32 1.82
N VAL A 50 18.76 -1.43 2.20
CA VAL A 50 19.30 -2.79 2.00
C VAL A 50 19.44 -3.13 0.51
N LEU A 51 18.47 -2.73 -0.32
CA LEU A 51 18.47 -3.06 -1.74
C LEU A 51 19.44 -2.21 -2.56
N TYR A 52 19.64 -0.94 -2.20
CA TYR A 52 20.43 0.00 -3.00
C TYR A 52 21.65 0.52 -2.24
N LYS A 53 21.45 1.24 -1.14
CA LYS A 53 22.55 1.96 -0.45
C LYS A 53 23.65 1.03 0.04
N ASP A 54 23.29 -0.09 0.66
CA ASP A 54 24.25 -1.06 1.21
C ASP A 54 25.03 -1.79 0.10
N LYS A 55 24.55 -1.72 -1.15
CA LYS A 55 25.20 -2.27 -2.35
C LYS A 55 25.90 -1.19 -3.19
N ASN A 56 26.13 0.00 -2.63
CA ASN A 56 26.63 1.19 -3.33
C ASN A 56 25.80 1.58 -4.58
N GLY A 57 24.53 1.20 -4.61
CA GLY A 57 23.58 1.56 -5.66
C GLY A 57 22.85 2.87 -5.36
N THR A 58 22.45 3.57 -6.42
CA THR A 58 21.61 4.77 -6.32
C THR A 58 20.17 4.37 -5.97
N PRO A 59 19.56 4.95 -4.92
CA PRO A 59 18.15 4.72 -4.62
C PRO A 59 17.24 5.13 -5.78
N PRO A 60 16.08 4.47 -5.96
CA PRO A 60 15.15 4.81 -7.02
C PRO A 60 14.54 6.20 -6.79
N SER A 61 14.43 6.98 -7.86
CA SER A 61 13.66 8.22 -7.89
C SER A 61 12.38 8.03 -8.69
N ILE A 62 11.24 8.48 -8.14
CA ILE A 62 9.93 8.32 -8.76
C ILE A 62 9.36 9.69 -9.12
N ASN A 63 9.28 9.97 -10.41
CA ASN A 63 8.60 11.14 -10.94
C ASN A 63 7.18 10.79 -11.37
N VAL A 64 6.21 11.65 -11.08
CA VAL A 64 4.79 11.42 -11.40
C VAL A 64 4.26 12.53 -12.29
N VAL A 65 3.62 12.17 -13.40
CA VAL A 65 2.83 13.09 -14.21
C VAL A 65 1.38 12.65 -14.13
N LEU A 66 0.55 13.46 -13.48
CA LEU A 66 -0.87 13.18 -13.29
C LEU A 66 -1.68 14.00 -14.30
N PHE A 67 -2.40 13.30 -15.19
CA PHE A 67 -3.34 13.93 -16.11
C PHE A 67 -4.74 13.90 -15.52
N LEU A 68 -5.37 15.06 -15.48
CA LEU A 68 -6.74 15.25 -14.99
C LEU A 68 -7.60 15.88 -16.09
N ALA A 69 -8.90 15.60 -16.09
CA ALA A 69 -9.82 16.39 -16.89
C ALA A 69 -9.83 17.86 -16.42
N GLY A 70 -10.25 18.79 -17.28
CA GLY A 70 -10.17 20.23 -16.99
C GLY A 70 -10.98 20.65 -15.77
N ASP A 71 -12.13 20.00 -15.58
CA ASP A 71 -13.09 20.21 -14.49
C ASP A 71 -12.95 19.19 -13.35
N GLU A 72 -11.99 18.28 -13.45
CA GLU A 72 -11.80 17.23 -12.45
C GLU A 72 -11.31 17.81 -11.12
N LYS A 73 -12.08 17.51 -10.07
CA LYS A 73 -11.77 17.96 -8.71
C LYS A 73 -10.68 17.09 -8.12
N PHE A 74 -9.49 17.64 -8.03
CA PHE A 74 -8.40 17.07 -7.25
C PHE A 74 -8.28 17.83 -5.93
N SER A 75 -8.53 17.13 -4.82
CA SER A 75 -8.49 17.74 -3.48
C SER A 75 -7.07 18.07 -3.06
N GLU A 76 -6.93 19.13 -2.25
CA GLU A 76 -5.65 19.52 -1.64
C GLU A 76 -5.01 18.37 -0.86
N SER A 77 -5.83 17.60 -0.12
CA SER A 77 -5.36 16.42 0.61
C SER A 77 -4.74 15.33 -0.29
N ASN A 78 -5.21 15.19 -1.53
CA ASN A 78 -4.63 14.24 -2.47
C ASN A 78 -3.35 14.79 -3.10
N GLU A 79 -3.25 16.11 -3.27
CA GLU A 79 -2.03 16.77 -3.72
C GLU A 79 -0.91 16.65 -2.69
N ASP A 80 -1.23 16.83 -1.40
CA ASP A 80 -0.27 16.62 -0.32
C ASP A 80 0.22 15.16 -0.27
N ARG A 81 -0.68 14.19 -0.44
CA ARG A 81 -0.28 12.77 -0.53
C ARG A 81 0.63 12.49 -1.72
N LEU A 82 0.34 13.07 -2.89
CA LEU A 82 1.17 12.91 -4.09
C LEU A 82 2.57 13.52 -3.90
N LYS A 83 2.61 14.68 -3.24
CA LYS A 83 3.84 15.39 -2.89
C LYS A 83 4.67 14.59 -1.88
N ASP A 84 4.06 14.04 -0.84
CA ASP A 84 4.76 13.23 0.15
C ASP A 84 5.28 11.93 -0.46
N TYR A 85 4.49 11.30 -1.33
CA TYR A 85 4.93 10.12 -2.09
C TYR A 85 6.15 10.42 -2.98
N THR A 86 6.09 11.47 -3.80
CA THR A 86 7.22 11.79 -4.69
C THR A 86 8.46 12.25 -3.91
N ARG A 87 8.28 13.00 -2.82
CA ARG A 87 9.37 13.38 -1.91
C ARG A 87 10.02 12.19 -1.24
N PHE A 88 9.25 11.18 -0.83
CA PHE A 88 9.80 9.98 -0.21
C PHE A 88 10.86 9.31 -1.11
N PHE A 89 10.61 9.28 -2.41
CA PHE A 89 11.55 8.74 -3.41
C PHE A 89 12.50 9.80 -3.99
N GLY A 90 12.50 11.05 -3.49
CA GLY A 90 13.34 12.11 -4.03
C GLY A 90 13.05 12.43 -5.51
N GLY A 91 11.80 12.24 -5.94
CA GLY A 91 11.33 12.63 -7.26
C GLY A 91 10.49 13.91 -7.24
N LYS A 92 9.90 14.22 -8.39
CA LYS A 92 9.06 15.40 -8.62
C LYS A 92 7.70 14.97 -9.18
N PHE A 93 6.69 15.81 -9.00
CA PHE A 93 5.39 15.61 -9.64
C PHE A 93 4.97 16.80 -10.48
N ARG A 94 4.14 16.55 -11.49
CA ARG A 94 3.46 17.57 -12.29
C ARG A 94 2.02 17.15 -12.53
N ILE A 95 1.09 18.05 -12.26
CA ILE A 95 -0.33 17.85 -12.56
C ILE A 95 -0.66 18.63 -13.83
N ILE A 96 -1.28 17.96 -14.80
CA ILE A 96 -1.66 18.52 -16.10
C ILE A 96 -3.18 18.40 -16.22
N ARG A 97 -3.87 19.52 -16.45
CA ARG A 97 -5.34 19.55 -16.50
C ARG A 97 -5.85 19.94 -17.89
N GLY A 98 -6.68 19.08 -18.47
CA GLY A 98 -7.33 19.31 -19.76
C GLY A 98 -6.36 19.57 -20.93
N LEU A 99 -6.92 19.94 -22.08
CA LEU A 99 -6.14 20.18 -23.30
C LEU A 99 -5.20 21.40 -23.17
N ASP A 100 -5.64 22.44 -22.47
CA ASP A 100 -4.85 23.66 -22.28
C ASP A 100 -3.62 23.39 -21.42
N GLY A 101 -3.76 22.58 -20.36
CA GLY A 101 -2.63 22.12 -19.56
C GLY A 101 -1.64 21.28 -20.37
N ILE A 102 -2.12 20.43 -21.27
CA ILE A 102 -1.27 19.62 -22.16
C ILE A 102 -0.48 20.53 -23.12
N LYS A 103 -1.13 21.52 -23.74
CA LYS A 103 -0.48 22.49 -24.64
C LYS A 103 0.54 23.37 -23.91
N ALA A 104 0.24 23.79 -22.70
CA ALA A 104 1.18 24.55 -21.87
C ALA A 104 2.37 23.68 -21.39
N ALA A 105 2.13 22.39 -21.16
CA ALA A 105 3.19 21.45 -20.81
C ALA A 105 4.11 21.15 -22.00
N SER A 106 3.57 21.07 -23.21
CA SER A 106 4.34 20.78 -24.43
C SER A 106 5.13 22.00 -24.96
N SER A 107 4.71 23.23 -24.66
CA SER A 107 5.42 24.45 -25.06
C SER A 107 6.60 24.83 -24.15
N SER A 108 6.74 24.17 -23.00
CA SER A 108 7.84 24.34 -22.06
C SER A 108 9.14 23.73 -22.61
N LYS A 109 9.83 24.47 -23.49
CA LYS A 109 11.14 24.09 -24.06
C LYS A 109 12.30 24.16 -23.06
N ASP A 110 12.09 24.71 -21.87
CA ASP A 110 13.12 24.95 -20.84
C ASP A 110 12.91 24.12 -19.56
N THR A 111 12.66 22.82 -19.70
CA THR A 111 12.72 21.92 -18.54
C THR A 111 14.07 21.21 -18.53
N LYS A 112 15.06 21.74 -17.78
CA LYS A 112 16.28 20.98 -17.45
C LYS A 112 15.91 19.90 -16.44
N ASN A 113 15.97 18.65 -16.87
CA ASN A 113 15.88 17.47 -16.01
C ASN A 113 17.11 17.35 -15.12
#